data_AF-A0A920HMW3-F1
#
_entry.id   AF-A0A920HMW3-F1
#
_cell.length_a   1.000
_cell.length_b   1.000
_cell.length_c   1.000
_cell.angle_alpha   90.00
_cell.angle_beta   90.00
_cell.angle_gamma   90.00
#
_symmetry.space_group_name_H-M   'P 1'
#
loop_
_entity.id
_entity.type
_entity.pdbx_description
1 polymer ?
#
loop_
_entity_poly.entity_id
_entity_poly.type
_entity_poly.pdbx_seq_one_letter_code
_entity_poly.pdbx_strand_id
1 'polypeptide(L)'
;MTQSKFKESEKRIEIIMSILSNYTPECIVESSVECKIDDLGDIDGITSKEFALKFKNAFDIANIDISRAVTHNKGIMNGIDAVLISTGNDFRAVEAGIHAFASSKGMYKSLSECTIIDNIFKIKLKIPLSIGTIGGITDIHPMVKLSLKLLDNPTSDKLMNIICSVGLAQNFAAVKSLVTSGIQKGHMKMHLINLLIKQNATKDQIDKSEEYFKDKDINSQSVKDFLDLN
;
A
#
# COMPACT_ATOMS: atom_id res chain seq x y z
N MET A 1 22.30 16.91 25.86
CA MET A 1 22.82 16.24 27.09
C MET A 1 23.88 17.12 27.70
N THR A 2 23.69 17.58 28.93
CA THR A 2 24.66 18.38 29.70
C THR A 2 25.83 17.49 30.16
N GLN A 3 27.05 17.92 29.86
CA GLN A 3 28.33 17.18 29.86
C GLN A 3 28.89 16.78 31.25
N SER A 4 28.08 16.53 32.27
CA SER A 4 28.60 16.29 33.63
C SER A 4 28.88 14.82 34.00
N LYS A 5 28.65 13.86 33.09
CA LYS A 5 28.73 12.41 33.40
C LYS A 5 29.91 11.64 32.78
N PHE A 6 30.81 12.30 32.06
CA PHE A 6 31.92 11.62 31.37
C PHE A 6 33.23 11.63 32.18
N LYS A 7 33.90 10.47 32.24
CA LYS A 7 35.27 10.29 32.77
C LYS A 7 36.28 11.11 31.96
N GLU A 8 37.45 11.39 32.51
CA GLU A 8 38.47 12.23 31.86
C GLU A 8 38.99 11.65 30.52
N SER A 9 39.02 10.32 30.39
CA SER A 9 39.27 9.63 29.12
C SER A 9 38.14 9.80 28.10
N GLU A 10 36.90 9.93 28.58
CA GLU A 10 35.69 10.15 27.77
C GLU A 10 35.48 11.65 27.43
N LYS A 11 36.31 12.56 27.98
CA LYS A 11 36.36 13.96 27.54
C LYS A 11 37.21 14.15 26.29
N ARG A 12 38.02 13.14 25.91
CA ARG A 12 38.75 13.07 24.63
C ARG A 12 37.89 12.38 23.56
N ILE A 13 36.64 12.82 23.40
CA ILE A 13 35.72 12.31 22.36
C ILE A 13 35.57 13.38 21.29
N GLU A 14 35.89 13.02 20.05
CA GLU A 14 35.53 13.79 18.87
C GLU A 14 34.12 13.38 18.43
N ILE A 15 33.16 14.30 18.54
CA ILE A 15 31.80 14.07 18.05
C ILE A 15 31.82 14.28 16.53
N ILE A 16 31.76 13.19 15.76
CA ILE A 16 31.72 13.25 14.29
C ILE A 16 30.37 13.77 13.80
N MET A 17 29.27 13.24 14.33
CA MET A 17 27.91 13.66 13.97
C MET A 17 26.90 13.36 15.07
N SER A 18 25.80 14.10 15.07
CA SER A 18 24.64 13.88 15.93
C SER A 18 23.38 13.99 15.07
N ILE A 19 22.87 12.85 14.63
CA ILE A 19 21.71 12.75 13.75
C ILE A 19 20.84 11.56 14.17
N LEU A 20 19.54 11.68 13.94
CA LEU A 20 18.60 10.58 14.16
C LEU A 20 18.79 9.46 13.12
N SER A 21 18.37 8.24 13.48
CA SER A 21 18.24 7.13 12.54
C SER A 21 16.79 6.99 12.10
N ASN A 22 16.54 6.92 10.79
CA ASN A 22 15.22 6.54 10.25
C ASN A 22 14.97 5.03 10.32
N TYR A 23 16.02 4.23 10.50
CA TYR A 23 15.86 2.80 10.77
C TYR A 23 15.46 2.61 12.22
N THR A 24 14.16 2.35 12.43
CA THR A 24 13.49 2.23 13.74
C THR A 24 12.88 0.83 13.92
N PRO A 25 13.71 -0.24 13.94
CA PRO A 25 13.22 -1.62 13.96
C PRO A 25 12.44 -1.99 15.23
N GLU A 26 12.53 -1.18 16.29
CA GLU A 26 11.80 -1.38 17.54
C GLU A 26 10.38 -0.77 17.54
N CYS A 27 10.07 0.10 16.57
CA CYS A 27 8.76 0.74 16.45
C CYS A 27 7.89 -0.03 15.43
N ILE A 28 7.48 -1.24 15.83
CA ILE A 28 6.81 -2.18 14.94
C ILE A 28 5.29 -2.07 15.06
N VAL A 29 4.63 -2.12 13.90
CA VAL A 29 3.18 -2.24 13.77
C VAL A 29 2.87 -3.49 12.96
N GLU A 30 1.83 -4.22 13.38
CA GLU A 30 1.33 -5.39 12.68
C GLU A 30 -0.17 -5.27 12.44
N SER A 31 -0.61 -5.58 11.22
CA SER A 31 -2.01 -5.71 10.86
C SER A 31 -2.23 -7.09 10.25
N SER A 32 -3.37 -7.71 10.53
CA SER A 32 -3.74 -9.00 9.95
C SER A 32 -5.24 -9.13 9.75
N VAL A 33 -5.63 -9.94 8.78
CA VAL A 33 -7.02 -10.36 8.56
C VAL A 33 -7.04 -11.84 8.26
N GLU A 34 -8.03 -12.53 8.81
CA GLU A 34 -8.24 -13.95 8.62
C GLU A 34 -9.71 -14.28 8.46
N CYS A 35 -10.00 -15.31 7.67
CA CYS A 35 -11.33 -15.87 7.48
C CYS A 35 -11.22 -17.35 7.10
N LYS A 36 -12.33 -18.08 7.14
CA LYS A 36 -12.35 -19.41 6.53
C LYS A 36 -12.27 -19.24 5.02
N ILE A 37 -11.65 -20.21 4.34
CA ILE A 37 -11.58 -20.18 2.87
C ILE A 37 -12.99 -20.07 2.27
N ASP A 38 -13.96 -20.78 2.83
CA ASP A 38 -15.34 -20.78 2.33
C ASP A 38 -16.00 -19.38 2.43
N ASP A 39 -15.56 -18.53 3.35
CA ASP A 39 -16.08 -17.16 3.54
C ASP A 39 -15.53 -16.17 2.51
N LEU A 40 -14.48 -16.53 1.73
CA LEU A 40 -13.96 -15.70 0.65
C LEU A 40 -14.95 -15.57 -0.52
N GLY A 41 -15.84 -16.57 -0.67
CA GLY A 41 -16.71 -16.71 -1.83
C GLY A 41 -15.95 -16.97 -3.13
N ASP A 42 -16.70 -17.13 -4.21
CA ASP A 42 -16.12 -17.23 -5.55
C ASP A 42 -15.78 -15.83 -6.07
N ILE A 43 -14.56 -15.67 -6.59
CA ILE A 43 -14.00 -14.38 -6.99
C ILE A 43 -13.65 -14.43 -8.47
N ASP A 44 -14.31 -13.60 -9.28
CA ASP A 44 -14.07 -13.50 -10.73
C ASP A 44 -14.15 -14.86 -11.45
N GLY A 45 -15.06 -15.74 -11.01
CA GLY A 45 -15.26 -17.09 -11.56
C GLY A 45 -14.28 -18.14 -11.04
N ILE A 46 -13.42 -17.78 -10.07
CA ILE A 46 -12.47 -18.69 -9.42
C ILE A 46 -13.04 -19.15 -8.08
N THR A 47 -12.99 -20.45 -7.81
CA THR A 47 -13.44 -21.00 -6.53
C THR A 47 -12.64 -20.45 -5.36
N SER A 48 -13.27 -20.32 -4.18
CA SER A 48 -12.58 -19.82 -2.97
C SER A 48 -11.28 -20.56 -2.64
N LYS A 49 -11.26 -21.90 -2.79
CA LYS A 49 -10.07 -22.75 -2.58
C LYS A 49 -8.97 -22.48 -3.58
N GLU A 50 -9.31 -22.38 -4.86
CA GLU A 50 -8.34 -22.07 -5.91
C GLU A 50 -7.78 -20.65 -5.76
N PHE A 51 -8.64 -19.69 -5.43
CA PHE A 51 -8.23 -18.32 -5.14
C PHE A 51 -7.24 -18.28 -3.97
N ALA A 52 -7.59 -18.89 -2.83
CA ALA A 52 -6.73 -18.92 -1.65
C ALA A 52 -5.35 -19.51 -1.97
N LEU A 53 -5.29 -20.61 -2.73
CA LEU A 53 -4.03 -21.25 -3.10
C LEU A 53 -3.20 -20.38 -4.06
N LYS A 54 -3.81 -19.82 -5.10
CA LYS A 54 -3.13 -18.89 -6.04
C LYS A 54 -2.61 -17.66 -5.30
N PHE A 55 -3.42 -17.12 -4.40
CA PHE A 55 -3.08 -15.95 -3.60
C PHE A 55 -1.89 -16.24 -2.67
N LYS A 56 -1.89 -17.38 -1.97
CA LYS A 56 -0.74 -17.83 -1.17
C LYS A 56 0.52 -17.99 -2.02
N ASN A 57 0.42 -18.64 -3.18
CA ASN A 57 1.56 -18.83 -4.07
C ASN A 57 2.17 -17.49 -4.52
N ALA A 58 1.34 -16.46 -4.77
CA ALA A 58 1.84 -15.13 -5.12
C ALA A 58 2.67 -14.48 -3.98
N PHE A 59 2.27 -14.69 -2.73
CA PHE A 59 3.04 -14.25 -1.55
C PHE A 59 4.34 -15.04 -1.40
N ASP A 60 4.28 -16.37 -1.59
CA ASP A 60 5.47 -17.23 -1.51
C ASP A 60 6.51 -16.83 -2.56
N ILE A 61 6.09 -16.54 -3.81
CA ILE A 61 6.96 -16.04 -4.88
C ILE A 61 7.61 -14.71 -4.46
N ALA A 62 6.83 -13.77 -3.92
CA ALA A 62 7.36 -12.49 -3.44
C ALA A 62 8.32 -12.60 -2.25
N ASN A 63 8.30 -13.71 -1.52
CA ASN A 63 9.21 -13.96 -0.40
C ASN A 63 10.57 -14.55 -0.83
N ILE A 64 10.63 -15.19 -2.01
CA ILE A 64 11.85 -15.85 -2.51
C ILE A 64 12.51 -15.10 -3.69
N ASP A 65 11.73 -14.38 -4.51
CA ASP A 65 12.22 -13.65 -5.67
C ASP A 65 12.28 -12.14 -5.38
N ILE A 66 13.48 -11.56 -5.48
CA ILE A 66 13.73 -10.14 -5.16
C ILE A 66 12.96 -9.23 -6.12
N SER A 67 12.90 -9.56 -7.42
CA SER A 67 12.22 -8.72 -8.42
C SER A 67 10.72 -8.61 -8.11
N ARG A 68 10.11 -9.71 -7.68
CA ARG A 68 8.73 -9.73 -7.22
C ARG A 68 8.57 -9.05 -5.87
N ALA A 69 9.46 -9.28 -4.91
CA ALA A 69 9.45 -8.64 -3.60
C ALA A 69 9.42 -7.11 -3.71
N VAL A 70 10.24 -6.54 -4.59
CA VAL A 70 10.28 -5.09 -4.85
C VAL A 70 8.91 -4.58 -5.31
N THR A 71 8.32 -5.25 -6.30
CA THR A 71 7.00 -4.88 -6.85
C THR A 71 5.88 -5.07 -5.83
N HIS A 72 5.96 -6.13 -5.03
CA HIS A 72 4.99 -6.46 -3.98
C HIS A 72 4.98 -5.41 -2.86
N ASN A 73 6.18 -5.04 -2.38
CA ASN A 73 6.34 -4.01 -1.35
C ASN A 73 5.99 -2.62 -1.89
N LYS A 74 6.32 -2.29 -3.15
CA LYS A 74 5.84 -1.08 -3.81
C LYS A 74 4.31 -0.98 -3.77
N GLY A 75 3.61 -2.10 -3.98
CA GLY A 75 2.16 -2.18 -3.87
C GLY A 75 1.63 -1.82 -2.48
N ILE A 76 2.32 -2.25 -1.42
CA ILE A 76 2.02 -1.85 -0.03
C ILE A 76 2.23 -0.34 0.14
N MET A 77 3.38 0.17 -0.31
CA MET A 77 3.77 1.57 -0.15
C MET A 77 2.84 2.54 -0.88
N ASN A 78 2.25 2.16 -2.01
CA ASN A 78 1.21 2.96 -2.67
C ASN A 78 0.08 3.40 -1.72
N GLY A 79 -0.34 2.52 -0.80
CA GLY A 79 -1.40 2.82 0.17
C GLY A 79 -0.86 3.59 1.37
N ILE A 80 0.30 3.17 1.89
CA ILE A 80 0.95 3.80 3.04
C ILE A 80 1.29 5.27 2.73
N ASP A 81 1.97 5.54 1.62
CA ASP A 81 2.41 6.87 1.24
C ASP A 81 1.22 7.81 1.01
N ALA A 82 0.13 7.32 0.44
CA ALA A 82 -1.08 8.12 0.26
C ALA A 82 -1.61 8.64 1.61
N VAL A 83 -1.65 7.78 2.63
CA VAL A 83 -2.07 8.18 3.99
C VAL A 83 -1.03 9.10 4.62
N LEU A 84 0.26 8.81 4.50
CA LEU A 84 1.33 9.64 5.05
C LEU A 84 1.28 11.06 4.48
N ILE A 85 1.16 11.20 3.17
CA ILE A 85 1.04 12.52 2.50
C ILE A 85 -0.23 13.24 2.98
N SER A 86 -1.37 12.54 3.02
CA SER A 86 -2.64 13.15 3.45
C SER A 86 -2.63 13.63 4.91
N THR A 87 -1.80 12.99 5.75
CA THR A 87 -1.66 13.28 7.19
C THR A 87 -0.40 14.09 7.50
N GLY A 88 0.33 14.56 6.49
CA GLY A 88 1.49 15.43 6.67
C GLY A 88 2.73 14.75 7.24
N ASN A 89 2.82 13.42 7.15
CA ASN A 89 3.97 12.66 7.62
C ASN A 89 5.06 12.52 6.52
N ASP A 90 6.31 12.36 6.96
CA ASP A 90 7.44 12.18 6.04
C ASP A 90 7.46 10.77 5.45
N PHE A 91 6.96 10.62 4.22
CA PHE A 91 6.95 9.34 3.52
C PHE A 91 8.36 8.82 3.20
N ARG A 92 9.36 9.69 3.03
CA ARG A 92 10.74 9.26 2.72
C ARG A 92 11.39 8.59 3.93
N ALA A 93 11.16 9.13 5.13
CA ALA A 93 11.64 8.54 6.37
C ALA A 93 11.04 7.15 6.59
N VAL A 94 9.74 7.00 6.30
CA VAL A 94 9.04 5.72 6.40
C VAL A 94 9.53 4.72 5.34
N GLU A 95 9.58 5.11 4.07
CA GLU A 95 10.08 4.27 2.96
C GLU A 95 11.49 3.73 3.23
N ALA A 96 12.41 4.59 3.67
CA ALA A 96 13.77 4.19 3.98
C ALA A 96 13.82 3.13 5.11
N GLY A 97 13.05 3.34 6.18
CA GLY A 97 12.99 2.39 7.30
C GLY A 97 12.36 1.05 6.90
N ILE A 98 11.25 1.09 6.16
CA ILE A 98 10.51 -0.09 5.72
C ILE A 98 11.34 -0.94 4.74
N HIS A 99 11.95 -0.31 3.73
CA HIS A 99 12.76 -1.05 2.75
C HIS A 99 14.09 -1.56 3.33
N ALA A 100 14.67 -0.85 4.31
CA ALA A 100 15.80 -1.39 5.09
C ALA A 100 15.38 -2.61 5.91
N PHE A 101 14.19 -2.57 6.53
CA PHE A 101 13.63 -3.69 7.29
C PHE A 101 13.34 -4.91 6.41
N ALA A 102 12.85 -4.71 5.18
CA ALA A 102 12.66 -5.78 4.20
C ALA A 102 13.95 -6.56 3.88
N SER A 103 15.12 -5.94 4.07
CA SER A 103 16.45 -6.54 3.85
C SER A 103 17.17 -6.97 5.13
N SER A 104 16.56 -6.79 6.30
CA SER A 104 17.22 -6.98 7.61
C SER A 104 17.76 -8.40 7.85
N LYS A 105 17.26 -9.41 7.12
CA LYS A 105 17.68 -10.82 7.21
C LYS A 105 18.68 -11.23 6.11
N GLY A 106 19.34 -10.26 5.48
CA GLY A 106 20.40 -10.48 4.48
C GLY A 106 19.94 -10.55 3.03
N MET A 107 18.63 -10.74 2.77
CA MET A 107 18.05 -10.65 1.43
C MET A 107 16.74 -9.87 1.50
N TYR A 108 16.48 -9.04 0.50
CA TYR A 108 15.25 -8.27 0.38
C TYR A 108 14.04 -9.20 0.16
N LYS A 109 13.02 -9.11 1.01
CA LYS A 109 11.83 -9.99 1.00
C LYS A 109 10.52 -9.21 1.05
N SER A 110 9.42 -9.91 0.79
CA SER A 110 8.06 -9.41 1.07
C SER A 110 7.91 -8.98 2.53
N LEU A 111 7.24 -7.85 2.76
CA LEU A 111 6.87 -7.36 4.10
C LEU A 111 5.60 -8.02 4.65
N SER A 112 4.81 -8.65 3.77
CA SER A 112 3.58 -9.34 4.12
C SER A 112 3.67 -10.84 3.89
N GLU A 113 2.88 -11.59 4.67
CA GLU A 113 2.84 -13.04 4.66
C GLU A 113 1.40 -13.52 4.46
N CYS A 114 1.23 -14.63 3.75
CA CYS A 114 -0.04 -15.32 3.57
C CYS A 114 0.10 -16.77 4.04
N THR A 115 -0.81 -17.22 4.90
CA THR A 115 -0.82 -18.57 5.46
C THR A 115 -2.19 -19.21 5.29
N ILE A 116 -2.20 -20.52 5.06
CA ILE A 116 -3.41 -21.34 5.07
C ILE A 116 -3.18 -22.48 6.05
N ILE A 117 -3.86 -22.46 7.20
CA ILE A 117 -3.75 -23.45 8.27
C ILE A 117 -5.17 -23.80 8.70
N ASP A 118 -5.52 -25.08 8.78
CA ASP A 118 -6.84 -25.55 9.25
C ASP A 118 -8.04 -24.87 8.56
N ASN A 119 -7.97 -24.71 7.23
CA ASN A 119 -8.97 -24.01 6.40
C ASN A 119 -9.13 -22.51 6.70
N ILE A 120 -8.20 -21.91 7.44
CA ILE A 120 -8.15 -20.46 7.72
C ILE A 120 -7.16 -19.81 6.75
N PHE A 121 -7.67 -18.92 5.90
CA PHE A 121 -6.89 -18.02 5.09
C PHE A 121 -6.52 -16.80 5.93
N LYS A 122 -5.23 -16.51 6.07
CA LYS A 122 -4.73 -15.38 6.84
C LYS A 122 -3.67 -14.62 6.07
N ILE A 123 -3.78 -13.31 6.06
CA ILE A 123 -2.73 -12.40 5.58
C ILE A 123 -2.33 -11.46 6.72
N LYS A 124 -1.05 -11.10 6.76
CA LYS A 124 -0.52 -10.12 7.72
C LYS A 124 0.55 -9.25 7.10
N LEU A 125 0.69 -8.04 7.60
CA LEU A 125 1.75 -7.08 7.28
C LEU A 125 2.42 -6.66 8.58
N LYS A 126 3.76 -6.72 8.62
CA LYS A 126 4.56 -6.29 9.77
C LYS A 126 5.66 -5.34 9.29
N ILE A 127 5.63 -4.11 9.78
CA ILE A 127 6.52 -3.04 9.33
C ILE A 127 6.99 -2.16 10.48
N PRO A 128 8.23 -1.61 10.44
CA PRO A 128 8.58 -0.50 11.29
C PRO A 128 7.89 0.77 10.78
N LEU A 129 7.22 1.47 11.67
CA LEU A 129 6.50 2.70 11.33
C LEU A 129 6.62 3.64 12.52
N SER A 130 7.22 4.81 12.30
CA SER A 130 7.38 5.85 13.30
C SER A 130 6.88 7.16 12.73
N ILE A 131 5.73 7.63 13.21
CA ILE A 131 5.02 8.79 12.66
C ILE A 131 4.47 9.69 13.77
N GLY A 132 4.18 10.94 13.41
CA GLY A 132 3.67 11.96 14.32
C GLY A 132 2.24 12.37 13.97
N THR A 133 1.50 12.80 14.98
CA THR A 133 0.19 13.48 14.81
C THR A 133 0.22 14.94 15.28
N ILE A 134 1.38 15.41 15.77
CA ILE A 134 1.60 16.75 16.32
C ILE A 134 2.93 17.28 15.77
N GLY A 135 2.98 18.57 15.44
CA GLY A 135 4.20 19.27 15.05
C GLY A 135 4.47 19.34 13.54
N GLY A 136 5.17 20.40 13.14
CA GLY A 136 5.59 20.59 11.75
C GLY A 136 4.42 20.96 10.84
N ILE A 137 4.29 20.27 9.70
CA ILE A 137 3.26 20.58 8.69
C ILE A 137 1.85 20.17 9.15
N THR A 138 1.71 19.26 10.11
CA THR A 138 0.41 18.82 10.64
C THR A 138 -0.38 19.97 11.27
N ASP A 139 0.33 20.95 11.84
CA ASP A 139 -0.27 22.10 12.53
C ASP A 139 -0.48 23.31 11.61
N ILE A 140 0.06 23.28 10.40
CA ILE A 140 0.09 24.44 9.49
C ILE A 140 -0.80 24.19 8.27
N HIS A 141 -0.74 22.99 7.67
CA HIS A 141 -1.41 22.72 6.41
C HIS A 141 -2.91 22.42 6.60
N PRO A 142 -3.83 23.24 6.04
CA PRO A 142 -5.27 23.10 6.30
C PRO A 142 -5.83 21.72 5.92
N MET A 143 -5.40 21.15 4.78
CA MET A 143 -5.85 19.82 4.36
C MET A 143 -5.35 18.69 5.26
N VAL A 144 -4.18 18.84 5.89
CA VAL A 144 -3.66 17.81 6.82
C VAL A 144 -4.51 17.79 8.08
N LYS A 145 -4.84 18.96 8.62
CA LYS A 145 -5.78 19.08 9.75
C LYS A 145 -7.14 18.46 9.43
N LEU A 146 -7.64 18.69 8.21
CA LEU A 146 -8.90 18.10 7.77
C LEU A 146 -8.80 16.57 7.69
N SER A 147 -7.74 16.01 7.11
CA SER A 147 -7.52 14.56 7.05
C SER A 147 -7.46 13.93 8.45
N LEU A 148 -6.72 14.53 9.39
CA LEU A 148 -6.65 14.04 10.76
C LEU A 148 -8.00 14.13 11.47
N LYS A 149 -8.77 15.20 11.23
CA LYS A 149 -10.14 15.33 11.76
C LYS A 149 -11.11 14.30 11.17
N LEU A 150 -10.98 13.97 9.88
CA LEU A 150 -11.78 12.91 9.23
C LEU A 150 -11.49 11.53 9.85
N LEU A 151 -10.26 11.31 10.32
CA LEU A 151 -9.85 10.11 11.05
C LEU A 151 -10.16 10.17 12.57
N ASP A 152 -10.95 11.15 13.01
CA ASP A 152 -11.29 11.40 14.42
C ASP A 152 -10.06 11.70 15.32
N ASN A 153 -9.11 12.47 14.78
CA ASN A 153 -7.89 12.95 15.45
C ASN A 153 -7.16 11.84 16.23
N PRO A 154 -6.65 10.80 15.54
CA PRO A 154 -6.03 9.65 16.19
C PRO A 154 -4.74 10.04 16.92
N THR A 155 -4.36 9.24 17.93
CA THR A 155 -2.98 9.26 18.46
C THR A 155 -2.01 8.68 17.41
N SER A 156 -0.70 8.92 17.56
CA SER A 156 0.31 8.29 16.69
C SER A 156 0.10 6.77 16.58
N ASP A 157 -0.09 6.07 17.70
CA ASP A 157 -0.31 4.61 17.71
C ASP A 157 -1.55 4.19 16.91
N LYS A 158 -2.65 4.92 17.06
CA LYS A 158 -3.87 4.66 16.28
C LYS A 158 -3.65 4.91 14.79
N LEU A 159 -3.01 6.02 14.44
CA LEU A 159 -2.73 6.35 13.03
C LEU A 159 -1.77 5.34 12.41
N MET A 160 -0.78 4.86 13.16
CA MET A 160 0.11 3.78 12.76
C MET A 160 -0.64 2.49 12.40
N ASN A 161 -1.60 2.09 13.24
CA ASN A 161 -2.45 0.92 12.98
C ASN A 161 -3.33 1.10 11.73
N ILE A 162 -3.86 2.31 11.50
CA ILE A 162 -4.64 2.65 10.30
C ILE A 162 -3.75 2.52 9.05
N ILE A 163 -2.58 3.15 9.06
CA ILE A 163 -1.63 3.12 7.94
C ILE A 163 -1.21 1.69 7.60
N CYS A 164 -0.86 0.88 8.60
CA CYS A 164 -0.49 -0.52 8.39
C CYS A 164 -1.66 -1.32 7.78
N SER A 165 -2.89 -1.10 8.27
CA SER A 165 -4.08 -1.76 7.73
C SER A 165 -4.39 -1.34 6.29
N VAL A 166 -4.19 -0.07 5.94
CA VAL A 166 -4.29 0.42 4.55
C VAL A 166 -3.23 -0.22 3.66
N GLY A 167 -1.99 -0.36 4.14
CA GLY A 167 -0.92 -1.07 3.43
C GLY A 167 -1.28 -2.53 3.14
N LEU A 168 -1.85 -3.24 4.13
CA LEU A 168 -2.31 -4.62 3.96
C LEU A 168 -3.48 -4.71 2.97
N ALA A 169 -4.45 -3.80 3.06
CA ALA A 169 -5.58 -3.74 2.14
C ALA A 169 -5.15 -3.48 0.69
N GLN A 170 -4.20 -2.57 0.50
CA GLN A 170 -3.65 -2.26 -0.82
C GLN A 170 -2.87 -3.45 -1.40
N ASN A 171 -2.13 -4.17 -0.56
CA ASN A 171 -1.46 -5.41 -0.94
C ASN A 171 -2.47 -6.49 -1.36
N PHE A 172 -3.54 -6.67 -0.58
CA PHE A 172 -4.60 -7.60 -0.91
C PHE A 172 -5.24 -7.29 -2.26
N ALA A 173 -5.63 -6.03 -2.49
CA ALA A 173 -6.23 -5.61 -3.75
C ALA A 173 -5.30 -5.85 -4.96
N ALA A 174 -4.01 -5.53 -4.80
CA ALA A 174 -3.02 -5.73 -5.86
C ALA A 174 -2.81 -7.22 -6.18
N VAL A 175 -2.64 -8.08 -5.16
CA VAL A 175 -2.44 -9.51 -5.37
C VAL A 175 -3.72 -10.18 -5.88
N LYS A 176 -4.89 -9.81 -5.34
CA LYS A 176 -6.20 -10.27 -5.84
C LYS A 176 -6.30 -10.01 -7.33
N SER A 177 -6.02 -8.78 -7.79
CA SER A 177 -6.09 -8.44 -9.21
C SER A 177 -5.12 -9.25 -10.06
N LEU A 178 -3.92 -9.55 -9.56
CA LEU A 178 -2.92 -10.34 -10.29
C LEU A 178 -3.31 -11.82 -10.46
N VAL A 179 -3.96 -12.42 -9.47
CA VAL A 179 -4.30 -13.85 -9.49
C VAL A 179 -5.67 -14.16 -10.07
N THR A 180 -6.45 -13.13 -10.41
CA THR A 180 -7.80 -13.21 -10.97
C THR A 180 -7.84 -12.71 -12.43
N SER A 181 -8.46 -11.56 -12.68
CA SER A 181 -8.68 -10.97 -14.00
C SER A 181 -7.46 -10.26 -14.61
N GLY A 182 -6.39 -10.09 -13.82
CA GLY A 182 -5.21 -9.33 -14.18
C GLY A 182 -5.36 -7.82 -14.00
N ILE A 183 -4.25 -7.14 -13.72
CA ILE A 183 -4.18 -5.67 -13.55
C ILE A 183 -4.51 -4.94 -14.87
N GLN A 184 -4.16 -5.53 -16.01
CA GLN A 184 -4.35 -4.90 -17.33
C GLN A 184 -5.82 -4.62 -17.65
N LYS A 185 -6.72 -5.54 -17.30
CA LYS A 185 -8.16 -5.35 -17.52
C LYS A 185 -8.71 -4.14 -16.76
N GLY A 186 -8.27 -3.96 -15.50
CA GLY A 186 -8.63 -2.80 -14.69
C GLY A 186 -8.03 -1.48 -15.20
N HIS A 187 -6.75 -1.51 -15.62
CA HIS A 187 -6.10 -0.35 -16.22
C HIS A 187 -6.77 0.11 -17.51
N MET A 188 -7.15 -0.83 -18.39
CA MET A 188 -7.85 -0.51 -19.63
C MET A 188 -9.24 0.08 -19.37
N LYS A 189 -9.97 -0.44 -18.38
CA LYS A 189 -11.25 0.13 -17.95
C LYS A 189 -11.08 1.58 -17.45
N MET A 190 -10.08 1.83 -16.61
CA MET A 190 -9.82 3.20 -16.14
C MET A 190 -9.32 4.12 -17.26
N HIS A 191 -8.51 3.61 -18.19
CA HIS A 191 -8.06 4.35 -19.37
C HIS A 191 -9.23 4.79 -20.24
N LEU A 192 -10.18 3.89 -20.51
CA LEU A 192 -11.42 4.18 -21.24
C LEU A 192 -12.23 5.28 -20.55
N ILE A 193 -12.47 5.15 -19.24
CA ILE A 193 -13.21 6.14 -18.45
C ILE A 193 -12.52 7.51 -18.52
N ASN A 194 -11.19 7.57 -18.40
CA ASN A 194 -10.44 8.82 -18.50
C ASN A 194 -10.58 9.49 -19.88
N LEU A 195 -10.59 8.71 -20.96
CA LEU A 195 -10.81 9.22 -22.31
C LEU A 195 -12.24 9.75 -22.48
N LEU A 196 -13.24 9.03 -21.96
CA LEU A 196 -14.65 9.43 -21.98
C LEU A 196 -14.87 10.74 -21.21
N ILE A 197 -14.34 10.84 -19.99
CA ILE A 197 -14.43 12.06 -19.18
C ILE A 197 -13.74 13.23 -19.90
N LYS A 198 -12.57 13.01 -20.50
CA LYS A 198 -11.85 14.04 -21.26
C LYS A 198 -12.64 14.57 -22.45
N GLN A 199 -13.55 13.76 -23.00
CA GLN A 199 -14.46 14.14 -24.09
C GLN A 199 -15.85 14.56 -23.61
N ASN A 200 -16.03 14.79 -22.30
CA ASN A 200 -17.30 15.19 -21.68
C ASN A 200 -18.45 14.20 -21.92
N ALA A 201 -18.14 12.90 -21.95
CA ALA A 201 -19.15 11.86 -22.06
C ALA A 201 -20.18 11.97 -20.92
N THR A 202 -21.46 11.80 -21.28
CA THR A 202 -22.55 11.72 -20.33
C THR A 202 -22.52 10.40 -19.56
N LYS A 203 -23.24 10.33 -18.43
CA LYS A 203 -23.30 9.12 -17.61
C LYS A 203 -23.86 7.92 -18.38
N ASP A 204 -24.88 8.14 -19.21
CA ASP A 204 -25.48 7.10 -20.07
C ASP A 204 -24.49 6.56 -21.12
N GLN A 205 -23.68 7.44 -21.72
CA GLN A 205 -22.62 7.04 -22.64
C GLN A 205 -21.52 6.25 -21.94
N ILE A 206 -21.13 6.63 -20.71
CA ILE A 206 -20.15 5.88 -19.92
C ILE A 206 -20.67 4.47 -19.61
N ASP A 207 -21.92 4.33 -19.21
CA ASP A 207 -22.52 3.02 -18.88
C ASP A 207 -22.59 2.10 -20.12
N LYS A 208 -22.87 2.65 -21.31
CA LYS A 208 -22.88 1.90 -22.59
C LYS A 208 -21.48 1.58 -23.13
N SER A 209 -20.45 2.31 -22.68
CA SER A 209 -19.10 2.18 -23.23
C SER A 209 -18.47 0.81 -22.93
N GLU A 210 -18.76 0.21 -21.78
CA GLU A 210 -18.16 -1.07 -21.38
C GLU A 210 -18.54 -2.21 -22.32
N GLU A 211 -19.78 -2.22 -22.80
CA GLU A 211 -20.24 -3.23 -23.75
C GLU A 211 -19.73 -2.95 -25.17
N TYR A 212 -19.71 -1.68 -25.59
CA TYR A 212 -19.21 -1.29 -26.91
C TYR A 212 -17.71 -1.57 -27.11
N PHE A 213 -16.90 -1.36 -26.07
CA PHE A 213 -15.45 -1.53 -26.10
C PHE A 213 -14.97 -2.91 -25.64
N LYS A 214 -15.87 -3.87 -25.41
CA LYS A 214 -15.50 -5.21 -24.94
C LYS A 214 -14.53 -5.94 -25.87
N ASP A 215 -14.71 -5.78 -27.18
CA ASP A 215 -13.93 -6.43 -28.24
C ASP A 215 -13.33 -5.41 -29.23
N LYS A 216 -13.16 -4.15 -28.81
CA LYS A 216 -12.60 -3.07 -29.65
C LYS A 216 -11.40 -2.41 -29.00
N ASP A 217 -10.48 -1.93 -29.82
CA ASP A 217 -9.34 -1.16 -29.36
C ASP A 217 -9.79 0.18 -28.76
N ILE A 218 -9.24 0.52 -27.59
CA ILE A 218 -9.52 1.77 -26.89
C ILE A 218 -8.45 2.80 -27.27
N ASN A 219 -8.85 3.80 -28.05
CA ASN A 219 -8.04 4.97 -28.37
C ASN A 219 -8.91 6.23 -28.52
N SER A 220 -8.28 7.41 -28.54
CA SER A 220 -9.01 8.69 -28.59
C SER A 220 -10.00 8.81 -29.76
N GLN A 221 -9.67 8.25 -30.93
CA GLN A 221 -10.53 8.30 -32.11
C GLN A 221 -11.75 7.38 -31.93
N SER A 222 -11.52 6.13 -31.53
CA SER A 222 -12.60 5.16 -31.29
C SER A 222 -13.61 5.61 -30.23
N VAL A 223 -13.13 6.32 -29.19
CA VAL A 223 -13.99 6.91 -28.15
C VAL A 223 -14.81 8.06 -28.72
N LYS A 224 -14.22 8.88 -29.58
CA LYS A 224 -14.95 9.97 -30.25
C LYS A 224 -16.04 9.41 -31.16
N ASP A 225 -15.71 8.41 -31.97
CA ASP A 225 -16.67 7.75 -32.85
C ASP A 225 -17.85 7.15 -32.06
N PHE A 226 -17.58 6.55 -30.90
CA PHE A 226 -18.61 6.04 -29.99
C PHE A 226 -19.54 7.14 -29.45
N LEU A 227 -18.98 8.29 -29.07
CA LEU A 227 -19.74 9.43 -28.55
C LEU A 227 -20.53 10.17 -29.64
N ASP A 228 -20.06 10.15 -30.88
CA ASP A 228 -20.80 10.73 -32.01
C ASP A 228 -21.97 9.82 -32.45
N LEU A 229 -21.94 8.53 -32.12
CA LEU A 229 -22.96 7.52 -32.44
C LEU A 229 -24.09 7.41 -31.39
N ASN A 230 -23.89 7.89 -30.15
CA ASN A 230 -24.79 7.69 -29.01
C ASN A 230 -25.00 8.97 -28.21
#